data_AF-B9E5V7-F1
#
_entry.id   AF-B9E5V7-F1
#
_cell.length_a   1.000
_cell.length_b   1.000
_cell.length_c   1.000
_cell.angle_alpha   90.00
_cell.angle_beta   90.00
_cell.angle_gamma   90.00
#
_symmetry.space_group_name_H-M   'P 1'
#
loop_
_entity.id
_entity.type
_entity.pdbx_description
1 polymer ?
#
loop_
_entity_poly.entity_id
_entity_poly.type
_entity_poly.pdbx_seq_one_letter_code
_entity_poly.pdbx_strand_id
1 'polypeptide(L)'
;MDIIRSKDNLHIKEAKKLKEKKYRIRRKEFIIEGFRFVKEAINSEFYISQIFLSEYFTNREERFFLERNNKVKCPIYFVTDEILRSISCTENPQGIIAVVKNKELNIKDEQGFYILADRIQDPGNMGTIIRSAHASGALGIITTKGTVDVYNEKTLRATMGSIFYIPIIQDENLEKVSTLRQMGFKLISSSLDSDINFYDMDLRGKIIIAIGNEGNGLLQDVKKISDIEVNIPMPGNAESLNAAVAASIMMFEVVRQKLNSHVDNM
;
A
#
# COMPACT_ATOMS: atom_id res chain seq x y z
N MET A 1 32.89 -12.21 -9.82
CA MET A 1 31.47 -12.63 -9.76
C MET A 1 30.96 -12.66 -11.18
N ASP A 2 30.27 -13.73 -11.55
CA ASP A 2 29.81 -13.90 -12.94
C ASP A 2 28.62 -12.98 -13.25
N ILE A 3 28.70 -12.29 -14.38
CA ILE A 3 27.65 -11.38 -14.86
C ILE A 3 26.69 -12.17 -15.74
N ILE A 4 25.40 -12.16 -15.40
CA ILE A 4 24.35 -12.77 -16.22
C ILE A 4 24.13 -11.89 -17.45
N ARG A 5 24.39 -12.46 -18.63
CA ARG A 5 24.25 -11.80 -19.94
C ARG A 5 23.07 -12.30 -20.77
N SER A 6 22.44 -13.41 -20.38
CA SER A 6 21.38 -14.06 -21.16
C SER A 6 19.99 -13.76 -20.63
N LYS A 7 19.08 -13.35 -21.52
CA LYS A 7 17.63 -13.18 -21.25
C LYS A 7 16.94 -14.51 -20.94
N ASP A 8 17.53 -15.63 -21.34
CA ASP A 8 16.99 -16.98 -21.11
C ASP A 8 17.33 -17.55 -19.73
N ASN A 9 18.17 -16.86 -18.96
CA ASN A 9 18.44 -17.23 -17.58
C ASN A 9 17.14 -17.30 -16.77
N LEU A 10 16.98 -18.39 -16.00
CA LEU A 10 15.75 -18.69 -15.27
C LEU A 10 15.33 -17.53 -14.35
N HIS A 11 16.27 -16.94 -13.59
CA HIS A 11 15.98 -15.84 -12.67
C HIS A 11 15.48 -14.59 -13.41
N ILE A 12 16.03 -14.30 -14.59
CA ILE A 12 15.63 -13.17 -15.43
C ILE A 12 14.23 -13.39 -16.01
N LYS A 13 13.96 -14.58 -16.57
CA LYS A 13 12.63 -14.91 -17.10
C LYS A 13 11.55 -14.84 -16.02
N GLU A 14 11.87 -15.36 -14.84
CA GLU A 14 10.96 -15.37 -13.70
C GLU A 14 10.71 -13.97 -13.14
N ALA A 15 11.74 -13.12 -13.04
CA ALA A 15 11.56 -11.72 -12.68
C ALA A 15 10.70 -10.99 -13.73
N LYS A 16 11.03 -11.12 -15.02
CA LYS A 16 10.30 -10.45 -16.12
C LYS A 16 8.80 -10.74 -16.12
N LYS A 17 8.39 -11.97 -15.77
CA LYS A 17 6.98 -12.35 -15.64
C LYS A 17 6.23 -11.51 -14.62
N LEU A 18 6.88 -11.06 -13.53
CA LEU A 18 6.24 -10.26 -12.47
C LEU A 18 5.79 -8.86 -12.93
N LYS A 19 6.12 -8.45 -14.16
CA LYS A 19 5.52 -7.26 -14.80
C LYS A 19 4.02 -7.44 -15.04
N GLU A 20 3.55 -8.67 -15.21
CA GLU A 20 2.12 -8.95 -15.41
C GLU A 20 1.42 -9.37 -14.11
N LYS A 21 0.23 -8.80 -13.86
CA LYS A 21 -0.60 -9.05 -12.66
C LYS A 21 -0.85 -10.54 -12.39
N LYS A 22 -1.14 -11.32 -13.42
CA LYS A 22 -1.44 -12.76 -13.30
C LYS A 22 -0.30 -13.54 -12.64
N TYR A 23 0.95 -13.16 -12.92
CA TYR A 23 2.12 -13.81 -12.34
C TYR A 23 2.39 -13.31 -10.92
N ARG A 24 2.16 -12.04 -10.62
CA ARG A 24 2.25 -11.51 -9.24
C ARG A 24 1.29 -12.22 -8.30
N ILE A 25 0.02 -12.37 -8.71
CA ILE A 25 -1.00 -13.09 -7.92
C ILE A 25 -0.59 -14.55 -7.70
N ARG A 26 -0.26 -15.26 -8.79
CA ARG A 26 0.08 -16.69 -8.72
C ARG A 26 1.32 -16.97 -7.87
N ARG A 27 2.34 -16.10 -7.97
CA ARG A 27 3.62 -16.31 -7.29
C ARG A 27 3.69 -15.63 -5.92
N LYS A 28 2.73 -14.76 -5.59
CA LYS A 28 2.75 -13.91 -4.39
C LYS A 28 4.08 -13.15 -4.30
N GLU A 29 4.52 -12.59 -5.42
CA GLU A 29 5.77 -11.86 -5.55
C GLU A 29 5.57 -10.62 -6.42
N PHE A 30 6.39 -9.59 -6.20
CA PHE A 30 6.41 -8.37 -7.00
C PHE A 30 7.82 -7.83 -7.14
N ILE A 31 7.99 -6.95 -8.13
CA ILE A 31 9.26 -6.27 -8.40
C ILE A 31 9.23 -4.87 -7.81
N ILE A 32 10.36 -4.48 -7.25
CA ILE A 32 10.65 -3.09 -6.87
C ILE A 32 11.94 -2.62 -7.51
N GLU A 33 12.00 -1.32 -7.78
CA GLU A 33 13.10 -0.70 -8.51
C GLU A 33 13.61 0.53 -7.78
N GLY A 34 14.92 0.74 -7.83
CA GLY A 34 15.59 1.88 -7.21
C GLY A 34 16.06 1.61 -5.79
N PHE A 35 17.24 2.16 -5.47
CA PHE A 35 17.95 1.82 -4.24
C PHE A 35 17.13 2.18 -2.99
N ARG A 36 16.46 3.34 -3.00
CA ARG A 36 15.60 3.75 -1.88
C ARG A 36 14.54 2.69 -1.57
N PHE A 37 13.84 2.20 -2.58
CA PHE A 37 12.78 1.21 -2.40
C PHE A 37 13.32 -0.13 -1.89
N VAL A 38 14.45 -0.57 -2.45
CA VAL A 38 15.14 -1.79 -2.00
C VAL A 38 15.63 -1.65 -0.56
N LYS A 39 16.14 -0.48 -0.17
CA LYS A 39 16.56 -0.16 1.20
C LYS A 39 15.39 -0.20 2.17
N GLU A 40 14.24 0.38 1.84
CA GLU A 40 13.03 0.29 2.67
C GLU A 40 12.60 -1.18 2.83
N ALA A 41 12.58 -1.96 1.74
CA ALA A 41 12.25 -3.39 1.79
C ALA A 41 13.20 -4.18 2.71
N ILE A 42 14.52 -3.96 2.60
CA ILE A 42 15.55 -4.59 3.45
C ILE A 42 15.34 -4.26 4.93
N ASN A 43 14.89 -3.04 5.23
CA ASN A 43 14.68 -2.57 6.60
C ASN A 43 13.31 -2.98 7.17
N SER A 44 12.39 -3.43 6.32
CA SER A 44 11.06 -3.90 6.70
C SER A 44 11.07 -5.39 7.08
N GLU A 45 9.88 -5.92 7.37
CA GLU A 45 9.67 -7.35 7.60
C GLU A 45 9.38 -8.15 6.32
N PHE A 46 9.43 -7.51 5.13
CA PHE A 46 9.23 -8.21 3.88
C PHE A 46 10.44 -9.08 3.51
N TYR A 47 10.16 -10.25 2.93
CA TYR A 47 11.20 -11.14 2.44
C TYR A 47 11.58 -10.78 0.99
N ILE A 48 12.83 -10.37 0.80
CA ILE A 48 13.42 -10.20 -0.52
C ILE A 48 13.96 -11.56 -0.99
N SER A 49 13.50 -12.04 -2.15
CA SER A 49 13.92 -13.34 -2.67
C SER A 49 15.22 -13.26 -3.47
N GLN A 50 15.46 -12.16 -4.18
CA GLN A 50 16.67 -11.91 -4.97
C GLN A 50 16.80 -10.43 -5.33
N ILE A 51 18.04 -9.99 -5.52
CA ILE A 51 18.37 -8.65 -6.00
C ILE A 51 19.16 -8.78 -7.31
N PHE A 52 18.86 -7.94 -8.29
CA PHE A 52 19.59 -7.77 -9.53
C PHE A 52 20.30 -6.41 -9.51
N LEU A 53 21.61 -6.43 -9.72
CA LEU A 53 22.46 -5.23 -9.81
C LEU A 53 23.06 -5.13 -11.20
N SER A 54 22.95 -3.95 -11.80
CA SER A 54 23.65 -3.63 -13.04
C SER A 54 25.17 -3.63 -12.82
N GLU A 55 25.92 -4.08 -13.83
CA GLU A 55 27.38 -3.95 -13.88
C GLU A 55 27.85 -2.47 -13.73
N TYR A 56 27.03 -1.51 -14.15
CA TYR A 56 27.27 -0.06 -14.05
C TYR A 56 26.65 0.61 -12.82
N PHE A 57 26.11 -0.16 -11.88
CA PHE A 57 25.66 0.38 -10.59
C PHE A 57 26.87 0.88 -9.79
N THR A 58 27.28 2.13 -9.95
CA THR A 58 28.61 2.62 -9.51
C THR A 58 28.61 3.29 -8.13
N ASN A 59 27.44 3.49 -7.51
CA ASN A 59 27.35 4.12 -6.21
C ASN A 59 27.99 3.23 -5.13
N ARG A 60 29.13 3.69 -4.59
CA ARG A 60 29.92 2.96 -3.61
C ARG A 60 29.20 2.76 -2.28
N GLU A 61 28.47 3.78 -1.82
CA GLU A 61 27.75 3.71 -0.55
C GLU A 61 26.60 2.69 -0.63
N GLU A 62 25.89 2.68 -1.74
CA GLU A 62 24.78 1.75 -1.97
C GLU A 62 25.27 0.30 -2.11
N ARG A 63 26.37 0.07 -2.83
CA ARG A 63 27.02 -1.26 -2.89
C ARG A 63 27.48 -1.71 -1.50
N PHE A 64 28.16 -0.84 -0.77
CA PHE A 64 28.64 -1.16 0.57
C PHE A 64 27.49 -1.53 1.50
N PHE A 65 26.36 -0.81 1.43
CA PHE A 65 25.14 -1.15 2.16
C PHE A 65 24.65 -2.56 1.81
N LEU A 66 24.58 -2.93 0.53
CA LEU A 66 24.09 -4.26 0.12
C LEU A 66 25.04 -5.39 0.55
N GLU A 67 26.35 -5.17 0.47
CA GLU A 67 27.37 -6.19 0.79
C GLU A 67 27.57 -6.41 2.29
N ARG A 68 27.41 -5.36 3.11
CA ARG A 68 27.74 -5.40 4.55
C ARG A 68 26.53 -5.45 5.46
N ASN A 69 25.32 -5.20 4.95
CA ASN A 69 24.12 -5.25 5.76
C ASN A 69 23.66 -6.70 5.97
N ASN A 70 23.74 -7.17 7.22
CA ASN A 70 23.33 -8.51 7.64
C ASN A 70 21.83 -8.81 7.44
N LYS A 71 21.00 -7.79 7.18
CA LYS A 71 19.59 -7.97 6.79
C LYS A 71 19.44 -8.43 5.34
N VAL A 72 20.46 -8.25 4.50
CA VAL A 72 20.48 -8.78 3.13
C VAL A 72 20.78 -10.28 3.20
N LYS A 73 19.72 -11.10 3.17
CA LYS A 73 19.81 -12.57 3.28
C LYS A 73 19.48 -13.30 1.98
N CYS A 74 19.48 -12.58 0.86
CA CYS A 74 19.09 -13.09 -0.44
C CYS A 74 20.25 -13.06 -1.44
N PRO A 75 20.23 -13.89 -2.49
CA PRO A 75 21.21 -13.83 -3.57
C PRO A 75 21.17 -12.48 -4.29
N ILE A 76 22.35 -11.98 -4.64
CA ILE A 76 22.56 -10.80 -5.48
C ILE A 76 23.14 -11.27 -6.82
N TYR A 77 22.45 -10.99 -7.91
CA TYR A 77 22.87 -11.31 -9.27
C TYR A 77 23.36 -10.06 -9.97
N PHE A 78 24.59 -10.10 -10.49
CA PHE A 78 25.11 -9.06 -11.36
C PHE A 78 24.62 -9.32 -12.78
N VAL A 79 24.09 -8.29 -13.43
CA VAL A 79 23.50 -8.37 -14.77
C VAL A 79 24.03 -7.23 -15.65
N THR A 80 23.98 -7.39 -16.97
CA THR A 80 24.24 -6.25 -17.86
C THR A 80 23.09 -5.24 -17.80
N ASP A 81 23.34 -4.00 -18.23
CA ASP A 81 22.28 -2.98 -18.34
C ASP A 81 21.13 -3.40 -19.24
N GLU A 82 21.43 -4.11 -20.33
CA GLU A 82 20.41 -4.62 -21.25
C GLU A 82 19.47 -5.61 -20.55
N ILE A 83 20.04 -6.52 -19.74
CA ILE A 83 19.26 -7.49 -18.97
C ILE A 83 18.43 -6.78 -17.90
N LEU A 84 19.02 -5.83 -17.16
CA LEU A 84 18.31 -5.05 -16.15
C LEU A 84 17.13 -4.27 -16.77
N ARG A 85 17.34 -3.60 -17.90
CA ARG A 85 16.28 -2.89 -18.64
C ARG A 85 15.15 -3.84 -19.07
N SER A 86 15.47 -5.09 -19.39
CA SER A 86 14.45 -6.06 -19.82
C SER A 86 13.49 -6.50 -18.71
N ILE A 87 13.93 -6.44 -17.44
CA ILE A 87 13.12 -6.74 -16.26
C ILE A 87 12.53 -5.47 -15.62
N SER A 88 13.11 -4.30 -15.91
CA SER A 88 12.61 -3.01 -15.43
C SER A 88 11.25 -2.65 -16.05
N CYS A 89 10.48 -1.89 -15.29
CA CYS A 89 9.21 -1.29 -15.65
C CYS A 89 9.36 0.22 -15.93
N THR A 90 10.50 0.82 -15.57
CA THR A 90 10.82 2.23 -15.80
C THR A 90 11.64 2.44 -17.07
N GLU A 91 11.53 3.63 -17.68
CA GLU A 91 12.33 3.99 -18.86
C GLU A 91 13.82 4.20 -18.53
N ASN A 92 14.10 4.71 -17.32
CA ASN A 92 15.44 5.01 -16.81
C ASN A 92 15.71 4.26 -15.50
N PRO A 93 16.12 2.98 -15.55
CA PRO A 93 16.35 2.19 -14.35
C PRO A 93 17.55 2.70 -13.55
N GLN A 94 17.46 2.68 -12.22
CA GLN A 94 18.54 3.12 -11.32
C GLN A 94 19.63 2.06 -11.09
N GLY A 95 19.70 1.02 -11.92
CA GLY A 95 20.73 -0.02 -11.80
C GLY A 95 20.46 -1.10 -10.73
N ILE A 96 19.33 -1.05 -10.02
CA ILE A 96 18.98 -2.02 -8.98
C ILE A 96 17.49 -2.38 -9.01
N ILE A 97 17.22 -3.68 -8.93
CA ILE A 97 15.87 -4.26 -8.92
C ILE A 97 15.84 -5.39 -7.90
N ALA A 98 14.77 -5.49 -7.12
CA ALA A 98 14.58 -6.61 -6.19
C ALA A 98 13.24 -7.30 -6.43
N VAL A 99 13.19 -8.61 -6.18
CA VAL A 99 11.95 -9.38 -6.12
C VAL A 99 11.60 -9.59 -4.66
N VAL A 100 10.39 -9.22 -4.30
CA VAL A 100 9.88 -9.24 -2.94
C VAL A 100 8.69 -10.19 -2.87
N LYS A 101 8.64 -11.03 -1.84
CA LYS A 101 7.45 -11.86 -1.56
C LYS A 101 6.37 -11.00 -0.90
N ASN A 102 5.12 -11.16 -1.35
CA ASN A 102 3.97 -10.61 -0.67
C ASN A 102 3.95 -11.14 0.77
N LYS A 103 3.51 -10.29 1.69
CA LYS A 103 3.25 -10.67 3.06
C LYS A 103 1.75 -10.86 3.22
N GLU A 104 1.32 -12.07 3.55
CA GLU A 104 -0.05 -12.29 3.99
C GLU A 104 -0.20 -11.72 5.39
N LEU A 105 -1.12 -10.78 5.54
CA LEU A 105 -1.36 -10.07 6.78
C LEU A 105 -2.80 -10.28 7.18
N ASN A 106 -2.98 -10.57 8.46
CA ASN A 106 -4.29 -10.76 9.06
C ASN A 106 -4.76 -9.46 9.70
N ILE A 107 -6.08 -9.32 9.78
CA ILE A 107 -6.71 -8.34 10.65
C ILE A 107 -6.31 -8.60 12.11
N LYS A 108 -6.16 -7.52 12.85
CA LYS A 108 -5.86 -7.51 14.28
C LYS A 108 -7.01 -6.91 15.06
N ASP A 109 -7.30 -7.50 16.21
CA ASP A 109 -8.26 -6.98 17.17
C ASP A 109 -7.59 -6.03 18.18
N GLU A 110 -7.29 -4.81 17.74
CA GLU A 110 -6.59 -3.80 18.54
C GLU A 110 -7.34 -2.47 18.47
N GLN A 111 -7.13 -1.58 19.46
CA GLN A 111 -7.70 -0.24 19.41
C GLN A 111 -7.09 0.56 18.26
N GLY A 112 -7.93 1.24 17.47
CA GLY A 112 -7.48 2.02 16.32
C GLY A 112 -8.40 1.86 15.12
N PHE A 113 -7.84 2.12 13.93
CA PHE A 113 -8.65 2.22 12.73
C PHE A 113 -8.05 1.51 11.53
N TYR A 114 -8.94 0.96 10.70
CA TYR A 114 -8.63 0.47 9.36
C TYR A 114 -9.20 1.42 8.31
N ILE A 115 -8.58 1.44 7.13
CA ILE A 115 -9.13 2.08 5.94
C ILE A 115 -9.66 1.01 5.00
N LEU A 116 -10.94 1.06 4.66
CA LEU A 116 -11.52 0.27 3.60
C LEU A 116 -11.49 1.07 2.29
N ALA A 117 -10.56 0.72 1.40
CA ALA A 117 -10.47 1.27 0.05
C ALA A 117 -11.38 0.44 -0.88
N ASP A 118 -12.55 0.98 -1.20
CA ASP A 118 -13.54 0.29 -2.01
C ASP A 118 -13.44 0.68 -3.50
N ARG A 119 -12.99 -0.27 -4.33
CA ARG A 119 -12.80 -0.09 -5.78
C ARG A 119 -12.00 1.17 -6.15
N ILE A 120 -10.94 1.47 -5.40
CA ILE A 120 -9.99 2.52 -5.79
C ILE A 120 -9.18 2.03 -7.00
N GLN A 121 -9.40 2.63 -8.17
CA GLN A 121 -8.84 2.16 -9.44
C GLN A 121 -7.60 2.94 -9.87
N ASP A 122 -7.47 4.19 -9.44
CA ASP A 122 -6.31 5.00 -9.77
C ASP A 122 -5.07 4.61 -8.92
N PRO A 123 -3.93 4.27 -9.56
CA PRO A 123 -2.70 3.96 -8.87
C PRO A 123 -2.18 5.07 -7.94
N GLY A 124 -2.36 6.34 -8.33
CA GLY A 124 -1.89 7.50 -7.57
C GLY A 124 -2.70 7.72 -6.30
N ASN A 125 -4.02 7.62 -6.40
CA ASN A 125 -4.93 7.71 -5.26
C ASN A 125 -4.68 6.56 -4.29
N MET A 126 -4.57 5.32 -4.78
CA MET A 126 -4.25 4.18 -3.93
C MET A 126 -2.89 4.36 -3.21
N GLY A 127 -1.87 4.84 -3.93
CA GLY A 127 -0.56 5.09 -3.32
C GLY A 127 -0.59 6.20 -2.26
N THR A 128 -1.38 7.25 -2.49
CA THR A 128 -1.61 8.33 -1.53
C THR A 128 -2.35 7.82 -0.29
N ILE A 129 -3.39 7.00 -0.45
CA ILE A 129 -4.11 6.35 0.66
C ILE A 129 -3.14 5.48 1.47
N ILE A 130 -2.28 4.68 0.82
CA ILE A 130 -1.27 3.86 1.50
C ILE A 130 -0.32 4.73 2.32
N ARG A 131 0.15 5.83 1.73
CA ARG A 131 1.08 6.74 2.40
C ARG A 131 0.43 7.45 3.59
N SER A 132 -0.79 7.94 3.45
CA SER A 132 -1.53 8.61 4.52
C SER A 132 -1.91 7.63 5.64
N ALA A 133 -2.27 6.39 5.31
CA ALA A 133 -2.59 5.37 6.29
C ALA A 133 -1.36 4.96 7.11
N HIS A 134 -0.20 4.78 6.46
CA HIS A 134 1.06 4.58 7.17
C HIS A 134 1.39 5.77 8.09
N ALA A 135 1.30 7.00 7.58
CA ALA A 135 1.64 8.21 8.34
C ALA A 135 0.70 8.49 9.51
N SER A 136 -0.58 8.11 9.40
CA SER A 136 -1.59 8.30 10.44
C SER A 136 -1.61 7.17 11.49
N GLY A 137 -0.79 6.14 11.32
CA GLY A 137 -0.76 4.99 12.23
C GLY A 137 -2.01 4.11 12.15
N ALA A 138 -2.60 3.97 10.97
CA ALA A 138 -3.68 3.03 10.73
C ALA A 138 -3.21 1.59 10.99
N LEU A 139 -4.12 0.73 11.47
CA LEU A 139 -3.84 -0.70 11.70
C LEU A 139 -3.62 -1.46 10.40
N GLY A 140 -4.20 -0.97 9.30
CA GLY A 140 -4.06 -1.53 7.97
C GLY A 140 -5.05 -0.93 6.99
N ILE A 141 -4.93 -1.39 5.74
CA ILE A 141 -5.80 -1.02 4.64
C ILE A 141 -6.43 -2.29 4.11
N ILE A 142 -7.76 -2.28 4.00
CA ILE A 142 -8.55 -3.35 3.43
C ILE A 142 -8.96 -2.90 2.04
N THR A 143 -8.73 -3.73 1.02
CA THR A 143 -9.08 -3.43 -0.37
C THR A 143 -10.17 -4.37 -0.85
N THR A 144 -11.22 -3.83 -1.47
CA THR A 144 -12.28 -4.65 -2.06
C THR A 144 -11.92 -5.13 -3.46
N LYS A 145 -12.68 -6.13 -3.95
CA LYS A 145 -12.61 -6.58 -5.34
C LYS A 145 -12.84 -5.40 -6.31
N GLY A 146 -11.96 -5.27 -7.29
CA GLY A 146 -11.98 -4.17 -8.27
C GLY A 146 -11.04 -3.01 -7.93
N THR A 147 -10.39 -3.05 -6.76
CA THR A 147 -9.27 -2.15 -6.43
C THR A 147 -8.06 -2.43 -7.33
N VAL A 148 -7.31 -1.39 -7.65
CA VAL A 148 -6.06 -1.46 -8.40
C VAL A 148 -5.08 -2.43 -7.75
N ASP A 149 -4.25 -3.10 -8.57
CA ASP A 149 -3.21 -3.98 -8.03
C ASP A 149 -2.16 -3.15 -7.27
N VAL A 150 -2.17 -3.21 -5.93
CA VAL A 150 -1.26 -2.42 -5.08
C VAL A 150 0.23 -2.69 -5.34
N TYR A 151 0.56 -3.82 -5.96
CA TYR A 151 1.92 -4.22 -6.30
C TYR A 151 2.29 -3.95 -7.77
N ASN A 152 1.46 -3.21 -8.52
CA ASN A 152 1.89 -2.70 -9.81
C ASN A 152 2.87 -1.53 -9.62
N GLU A 153 3.74 -1.31 -10.62
CA GLU A 153 4.80 -0.32 -10.57
C GLU A 153 4.31 1.11 -10.27
N LYS A 154 3.19 1.54 -10.88
CA LYS A 154 2.66 2.91 -10.68
C LYS A 154 2.19 3.10 -9.24
N THR A 155 1.47 2.12 -8.67
CA THR A 155 1.00 2.18 -7.29
C THR A 155 2.17 2.11 -6.31
N LEU A 156 3.12 1.19 -6.54
CA LEU A 156 4.33 1.07 -5.72
C LEU A 156 5.07 2.41 -5.64
N ARG A 157 5.38 3.02 -6.80
CA ARG A 157 6.05 4.34 -6.85
C ARG A 157 5.27 5.41 -6.08
N ALA A 158 3.95 5.45 -6.22
CA ALA A 158 3.11 6.42 -5.51
C ALA A 158 3.14 6.24 -3.97
N THR A 159 3.41 5.04 -3.46
CA THR A 159 3.51 4.80 -2.00
C THR A 159 4.77 5.40 -1.36
N MET A 160 5.81 5.69 -2.15
CA MET A 160 7.12 6.17 -1.65
C MET A 160 7.75 5.28 -0.55
N GLY A 161 7.45 3.97 -0.56
CA GLY A 161 7.99 2.98 0.37
C GLY A 161 7.06 2.64 1.54
N SER A 162 5.99 3.41 1.74
CA SER A 162 5.03 3.16 2.83
C SER A 162 4.37 1.78 2.76
N ILE A 163 4.30 1.16 1.58
CA ILE A 163 3.73 -0.19 1.41
C ILE A 163 4.42 -1.26 2.26
N PHE A 164 5.68 -1.06 2.65
CA PHE A 164 6.42 -2.01 3.48
C PHE A 164 6.12 -1.91 4.97
N TYR A 165 5.43 -0.85 5.39
CA TYR A 165 5.25 -0.49 6.81
C TYR A 165 3.79 -0.51 7.27
N ILE A 166 2.84 -0.72 6.35
CA ILE A 166 1.43 -0.85 6.67
C ILE A 166 0.82 -2.12 6.07
N PRO A 167 0.00 -2.87 6.82
CA PRO A 167 -0.71 -4.02 6.27
C PRO A 167 -1.68 -3.65 5.16
N ILE A 168 -1.63 -4.40 4.05
CA ILE A 168 -2.65 -4.36 3.00
C ILE A 168 -3.33 -5.73 2.93
N ILE A 169 -4.64 -5.72 3.15
CA ILE A 169 -5.48 -6.91 3.31
C ILE A 169 -6.49 -6.92 2.17
N GLN A 170 -6.47 -7.97 1.35
CA GLN A 170 -7.45 -8.15 0.29
C GLN A 170 -8.70 -8.81 0.86
N ASP A 171 -9.85 -8.19 0.64
CA ASP A 171 -11.15 -8.70 1.08
C ASP A 171 -12.13 -8.67 -0.08
N GLU A 172 -12.22 -9.77 -0.82
CA GLU A 172 -13.01 -9.82 -2.05
C GLU A 172 -14.52 -9.81 -1.80
N ASN A 173 -14.96 -10.33 -0.64
CA ASN A 173 -16.37 -10.57 -0.31
C ASN A 173 -16.83 -9.88 0.99
N LEU A 174 -16.04 -8.93 1.52
CA LEU A 174 -16.31 -8.22 2.78
C LEU A 174 -16.35 -9.13 4.03
N GLU A 175 -15.69 -10.29 3.98
CA GLU A 175 -15.62 -11.24 5.10
C GLU A 175 -14.73 -10.71 6.22
N LYS A 176 -13.60 -10.07 5.87
CA LYS A 176 -12.67 -9.48 6.86
C LYS A 176 -13.30 -8.25 7.50
N VAL A 177 -13.97 -7.42 6.71
CA VAL A 177 -14.76 -6.28 7.23
C VAL A 177 -15.84 -6.76 8.19
N SER A 178 -16.60 -7.78 7.82
CA SER A 178 -17.64 -8.36 8.68
C SER A 178 -17.06 -8.95 9.97
N THR A 179 -15.90 -9.61 9.89
CA THR A 179 -15.19 -10.14 11.06
C THR A 179 -14.76 -9.02 12.01
N LEU A 180 -14.16 -7.94 11.49
CA LEU A 180 -13.81 -6.78 12.31
C LEU A 180 -15.04 -6.15 12.97
N ARG A 181 -16.18 -6.05 12.26
CA ARG A 181 -17.43 -5.56 12.86
C ARG A 181 -17.90 -6.43 14.03
N GLN A 182 -17.81 -7.76 13.90
CA GLN A 182 -18.09 -8.68 15.02
C GLN A 182 -17.13 -8.50 16.20
N MET A 183 -15.91 -8.02 15.96
CA MET A 183 -14.93 -7.66 17.00
C MET A 183 -15.16 -6.26 17.61
N GLY A 184 -16.27 -5.59 17.22
CA GLY A 184 -16.66 -4.29 17.76
C GLY A 184 -16.13 -3.09 16.97
N PHE A 185 -15.58 -3.29 15.76
CA PHE A 185 -15.24 -2.17 14.89
C PHE A 185 -16.50 -1.55 14.27
N LYS A 186 -16.65 -0.23 14.37
CA LYS A 186 -17.73 0.52 13.71
C LYS A 186 -17.33 0.91 12.28
N LEU A 187 -18.13 0.53 11.29
CA LEU A 187 -17.92 0.89 9.89
C LEU A 187 -18.54 2.27 9.59
N ILE A 188 -17.70 3.22 9.21
CA ILE A 188 -18.04 4.59 8.88
C ILE A 188 -17.87 4.78 7.37
N SER A 189 -18.96 5.02 6.65
CA SER A 189 -18.93 5.25 5.21
C SER A 189 -18.94 6.74 4.86
N SER A 190 -17.98 7.18 4.04
CA SER A 190 -18.01 8.52 3.46
C SER A 190 -19.09 8.62 2.37
N SER A 191 -19.93 9.64 2.45
CA SER A 191 -20.97 9.96 1.48
C SER A 191 -21.33 11.43 1.48
N LEU A 192 -21.62 11.96 0.31
CA LEU A 192 -22.01 13.36 0.13
C LEU A 192 -23.44 13.63 0.61
N ASP A 193 -24.29 12.59 0.60
CA ASP A 193 -25.72 12.68 0.91
C ASP A 193 -26.02 12.54 2.42
N SER A 194 -24.99 12.38 3.26
CA SER A 194 -25.20 12.27 4.71
C SER A 194 -25.32 13.64 5.37
N ASP A 195 -26.32 13.75 6.26
CA ASP A 195 -26.51 14.89 7.16
C ASP A 195 -25.54 14.87 8.36
N ILE A 196 -24.83 13.75 8.57
CA ILE A 196 -23.91 13.60 9.70
C ILE A 196 -22.55 14.16 9.30
N ASN A 197 -22.18 15.26 9.94
CA ASN A 197 -20.85 15.84 9.81
C ASN A 197 -19.80 14.93 10.46
N PHE A 198 -18.83 14.51 9.65
CA PHE A 198 -17.74 13.64 10.09
C PHE A 198 -16.94 14.22 11.26
N TYR A 199 -16.78 15.55 11.35
CA TYR A 199 -16.01 16.19 12.42
C TYR A 199 -16.71 16.17 13.79
N ASP A 200 -18.02 15.89 13.83
CA ASP A 200 -18.79 15.79 15.07
C ASP A 200 -18.79 14.37 15.65
N MET A 201 -18.21 13.41 14.92
CA MET A 201 -18.10 12.02 15.38
C MET A 201 -17.03 11.84 16.45
N ASP A 202 -17.32 10.96 17.41
CA ASP A 202 -16.28 10.33 18.22
C ASP A 202 -15.61 9.22 17.41
N LEU A 203 -14.36 9.47 17.00
CA LEU A 203 -13.53 8.55 16.23
C LEU A 203 -12.54 7.80 17.10
N ARG A 204 -12.67 7.90 18.43
CA ARG A 204 -11.87 7.13 19.38
C ARG A 204 -12.40 5.70 19.44
N GLY A 205 -11.49 4.74 19.49
CA GLY A 205 -11.82 3.33 19.61
C GLY A 205 -11.57 2.54 18.32
N LYS A 206 -12.36 1.50 18.10
CA LYS A 206 -12.27 0.56 16.98
C LYS A 206 -13.17 1.02 15.83
N ILE A 207 -12.60 1.54 14.75
CA ILE A 207 -13.37 2.03 13.59
C ILE A 207 -12.79 1.53 12.26
N ILE A 208 -13.65 1.47 11.25
CA ILE A 208 -13.25 1.26 9.85
C ILE A 208 -13.77 2.44 9.06
N ILE A 209 -12.90 3.16 8.37
CA ILE A 209 -13.29 4.28 7.50
C ILE A 209 -13.34 3.76 6.06
N ALA A 210 -14.51 3.78 5.45
CA ALA A 210 -14.74 3.34 4.07
C ALA A 210 -14.73 4.51 3.10
N ILE A 211 -13.88 4.39 2.09
CA ILE A 211 -13.69 5.37 1.02
C ILE A 211 -14.02 4.69 -0.31
N GLY A 212 -14.95 5.28 -1.05
CA GLY A 212 -15.41 4.79 -2.34
C GLY A 212 -14.61 5.33 -3.52
N ASN A 213 -14.94 4.81 -4.70
CA ASN A 213 -14.43 5.28 -5.98
C ASN A 213 -14.94 6.70 -6.30
N GLU A 214 -14.11 7.54 -6.90
CA GLU A 214 -14.39 8.95 -7.16
C GLU A 214 -15.65 9.18 -8.02
N GLY A 215 -15.96 8.26 -8.94
CA GLY A 215 -17.12 8.40 -9.84
C GLY A 215 -18.39 7.71 -9.35
N ASN A 216 -18.26 6.64 -8.56
CA ASN A 216 -19.39 5.76 -8.21
C ASN A 216 -19.64 5.65 -6.70
N GLY A 217 -18.82 6.30 -5.88
CA GLY A 217 -18.84 6.14 -4.43
C GLY A 217 -18.62 4.69 -3.99
N LEU A 218 -19.19 4.35 -2.82
CA LEU A 218 -19.13 3.02 -2.22
C LEU A 218 -20.08 2.03 -2.91
N LEU A 219 -19.70 0.75 -2.91
CA LEU A 219 -20.55 -0.34 -3.38
C LEU A 219 -21.82 -0.37 -2.56
N GLN A 220 -22.93 -0.76 -3.19
CA GLN A 220 -24.16 -0.97 -2.45
C GLN A 220 -23.98 -1.98 -1.31
N ASP A 221 -23.17 -3.02 -1.49
CA ASP A 221 -22.93 -4.01 -0.44
C ASP A 221 -22.11 -3.46 0.73
N VAL A 222 -21.18 -2.52 0.48
CA VAL A 222 -20.48 -1.80 1.55
C VAL A 222 -21.43 -0.86 2.28
N LYS A 223 -22.27 -0.11 1.54
CA LYS A 223 -23.28 0.79 2.12
C LYS A 223 -24.26 0.03 3.02
N LYS A 224 -24.76 -1.13 2.58
CA LYS A 224 -25.71 -1.97 3.34
C LYS A 224 -25.17 -2.42 4.70
N ILE A 225 -23.87 -2.64 4.82
CA ILE A 225 -23.24 -3.08 6.07
C ILE A 225 -22.65 -1.92 6.88
N SER A 226 -22.75 -0.69 6.39
CA SER A 226 -22.26 0.48 7.08
C SER A 226 -23.06 0.74 8.35
N ASP A 227 -22.36 1.07 9.43
CA ASP A 227 -22.99 1.41 10.71
C ASP A 227 -23.39 2.89 10.77
N ILE A 228 -22.66 3.75 10.04
CA ILE A 228 -22.95 5.17 9.96
C ILE A 228 -22.41 5.75 8.65
N GLU A 229 -23.19 6.63 8.04
CA GLU A 229 -22.81 7.36 6.85
C GLU A 229 -22.51 8.82 7.25
N VAL A 230 -21.42 9.39 6.72
CA VAL A 230 -20.95 10.73 7.10
C VAL A 230 -20.45 11.52 5.91
N ASN A 231 -20.50 12.84 6.03
CA ASN A 231 -20.01 13.78 5.05
C ASN A 231 -18.84 14.62 5.61
N ILE A 232 -17.89 14.98 4.76
CA ILE A 232 -16.88 16.02 5.05
C ILE A 232 -17.46 17.35 4.53
N PRO A 233 -17.76 18.33 5.41
CA PRO A 233 -18.31 19.62 4.98
C PRO A 233 -17.44 20.32 3.93
N MET A 234 -18.07 20.73 2.82
CA MET A 234 -17.42 21.43 1.70
C MET A 234 -18.11 22.79 1.42
N PRO A 235 -17.82 23.85 2.19
CA PRO A 235 -18.49 25.14 2.05
C PRO A 235 -18.15 25.89 0.74
N GLY A 236 -17.17 25.41 -0.03
CA GLY A 236 -16.71 26.03 -1.28
C GLY A 236 -17.49 25.62 -2.54
N ASN A 237 -18.64 24.95 -2.42
CA ASN A 237 -19.48 24.48 -3.53
C ASN A 237 -18.81 23.48 -4.49
N ALA A 238 -17.72 22.82 -4.08
CA ALA A 238 -17.18 21.70 -4.83
C ALA A 238 -18.12 20.48 -4.71
N GLU A 239 -18.31 19.74 -5.82
CA GLU A 239 -19.18 18.56 -5.83
C GLU A 239 -18.62 17.42 -4.98
N SER A 240 -17.30 17.24 -4.99
CA SER A 240 -16.62 16.17 -4.28
C SER A 240 -15.15 16.49 -4.04
N LEU A 241 -14.52 15.75 -3.11
CA LEU A 241 -13.07 15.68 -2.96
C LEU A 241 -12.52 14.48 -3.73
N ASN A 242 -11.27 14.59 -4.18
CA ASN A 242 -10.51 13.41 -4.59
C ASN A 242 -10.51 12.36 -3.46
N ALA A 243 -10.73 11.08 -3.78
CA ALA A 243 -10.93 10.05 -2.76
C ALA A 243 -9.73 9.89 -1.82
N ALA A 244 -8.50 10.03 -2.32
CA ALA A 244 -7.30 9.97 -1.48
C ALA A 244 -7.15 11.20 -0.57
N VAL A 245 -7.62 12.37 -1.02
CA VAL A 245 -7.68 13.59 -0.19
C VAL A 245 -8.72 13.41 0.93
N ALA A 246 -9.93 12.97 0.59
CA ALA A 246 -10.97 12.67 1.57
C ALA A 246 -10.49 11.65 2.60
N ALA A 247 -9.90 10.55 2.15
CA ALA A 247 -9.30 9.53 3.01
C ALA A 247 -8.24 10.14 3.95
N SER A 248 -7.36 11.01 3.43
CA SER A 248 -6.32 11.66 4.23
C SER A 248 -6.89 12.59 5.30
N ILE A 249 -7.90 13.40 4.95
CA ILE A 249 -8.60 14.26 5.92
C ILE A 249 -9.22 13.40 7.03
N MET A 250 -9.92 12.33 6.66
CA MET A 250 -10.57 11.46 7.64
C MET A 250 -9.56 10.77 8.56
N MET A 251 -8.46 10.28 8.01
CA MET A 251 -7.37 9.66 8.77
C MET A 251 -6.75 10.62 9.79
N PHE A 252 -6.43 11.84 9.38
CA PHE A 252 -5.76 12.80 10.26
C PHE A 252 -6.71 13.43 11.28
N GLU A 253 -8.02 13.42 11.06
CA GLU A 253 -9.00 13.73 12.12
C GLU A 253 -8.98 12.68 13.24
N VAL A 254 -8.86 11.39 12.90
CA VAL A 254 -8.65 10.34 13.92
C VAL A 254 -7.37 10.60 14.72
N VAL A 255 -6.28 10.99 14.04
CA VAL A 255 -5.01 11.35 14.70
C VAL A 255 -5.22 12.54 15.65
N ARG A 256 -5.90 13.59 15.20
CA ARG A 256 -6.19 14.78 16.02
C ARG A 256 -6.95 14.42 17.30
N GLN A 257 -8.02 13.61 17.19
CA GLN A 257 -8.80 13.20 18.35
C GLN A 257 -7.98 12.33 19.33
N LYS A 258 -7.15 11.41 18.81
CA LYS A 258 -6.25 10.58 19.63
C LYS A 258 -5.22 11.41 20.41
N LEU A 259 -4.64 12.43 19.79
CA LEU A 259 -3.65 13.28 20.46
C LEU A 259 -4.30 14.11 21.58
N ASN A 260 -5.50 14.63 21.36
CA ASN A 260 -6.19 15.44 22.37
C ASN A 260 -6.65 14.61 23.59
N SER A 261 -7.02 13.35 23.40
CA SER A 261 -7.39 12.47 24.53
C SER A 261 -6.21 12.13 25.46
N HIS A 262 -4.96 12.33 25.02
CA HIS A 262 -3.79 12.21 25.91
C HIS A 262 -3.57 13.47 26.75
N VAL A 263 -4.05 14.63 26.30
CA VAL A 263 -3.95 15.90 27.03
C VAL A 263 -5.00 15.97 28.14
N ASP A 264 -6.21 15.46 27.90
CA ASP A 264 -7.30 15.48 28.91
C ASP A 264 -7.10 14.45 30.06
N ASN A 265 -6.15 13.52 29.92
CA ASN A 265 -5.81 12.50 30.92
C ASN A 265 -4.46 12.75 31.62
N MET A 266 -3.84 13.92 31.40
CA MET A 266 -2.66 14.41 32.13
C MET A 266 -3.04 15.54 33.07
#